data_AF-A0A161JN02-F1
#
_entry.id   AF-A0A161JN02-F1
#
_cell.length_a   1.000
_cell.length_b   1.000
_cell.length_c   1.000
_cell.angle_alpha   90.00
_cell.angle_beta   90.00
_cell.angle_gamma   90.00
#
_symmetry.space_group_name_H-M   'P 1'
#
loop_
_entity.id
_entity.type
_entity.pdbx_description
1 polymer ?
#
loop_
_entity_poly.entity_id
_entity_poly.type
_entity_poly.pdbx_seq_one_letter_code
_entity_poly.pdbx_strand_id
1 'polypeptide(L)'
;MLRGRRGAALATALLFWLAAGSGCDTALDARRATLCRRAVPALAPPGAEIDLLRVGPGASRGSVRVDYRLVGGSGALPKAEATRPRHLVCHFGAGDDLTALTTEQGPVTGASLYLLRRYYLATPEAEAADPGAR
;
A
#
# COMPACT_ATOMS: atom_id res chain seq x y z
N MET A 1 25.66 42.22 -26.18
CA MET A 1 25.43 40.75 -26.09
C MET A 1 25.09 40.24 -24.66
N LEU A 2 24.62 41.07 -23.71
CA LEU A 2 24.30 40.62 -22.33
C LEU A 2 22.83 40.18 -22.09
N ARG A 3 21.94 40.35 -23.08
CA ARG A 3 20.49 40.08 -22.92
C ARG A 3 20.13 38.58 -23.00
N GLY A 4 20.99 37.75 -23.58
CA GLY A 4 20.78 36.30 -23.74
C GLY A 4 21.14 35.42 -22.53
N ARG A 5 22.04 35.88 -21.63
CA ARG A 5 22.47 35.09 -20.46
C ARG A 5 21.43 35.02 -19.34
N ARG A 6 20.55 36.03 -19.24
CA ARG A 6 19.49 36.07 -18.21
C ARG A 6 18.32 35.14 -18.52
N GLY A 7 17.98 34.94 -19.79
CA GLY A 7 16.94 34.01 -20.22
C GLY A 7 17.33 32.54 -20.02
N ALA A 8 18.60 32.21 -20.27
CA ALA A 8 19.13 30.86 -20.07
C ALA A 8 19.09 30.43 -18.59
N ALA A 9 19.48 31.33 -17.67
CA ALA A 9 19.50 31.03 -16.23
C ALA A 9 18.10 30.78 -15.64
N LEU A 10 17.10 31.55 -16.07
CA LEU A 10 15.70 31.37 -15.64
C LEU A 10 15.09 30.08 -16.17
N ALA A 11 15.41 29.70 -17.41
CA ALA A 11 14.95 28.44 -17.99
C ALA A 11 15.51 27.23 -17.24
N THR A 12 16.79 27.23 -16.87
CA THR A 12 17.39 26.13 -16.08
C THR A 12 16.82 26.03 -14.67
N ALA A 13 16.53 27.15 -14.01
CA ALA A 13 15.93 27.14 -12.67
C ALA A 13 14.49 26.59 -12.70
N LEU A 14 13.72 26.93 -13.74
CA LEU A 14 12.36 26.42 -13.92
C LEU A 14 12.36 24.91 -14.21
N LEU A 15 13.26 24.42 -15.07
CA LEU A 15 13.42 23.00 -15.36
C LEU A 15 13.82 22.17 -14.12
N PHE A 16 14.68 22.70 -13.25
CA PHE A 16 15.06 22.03 -12.00
C PHE A 16 13.90 21.96 -11.00
N TRP A 17 13.06 23.00 -10.96
CA TRP A 17 11.89 23.06 -10.08
C TRP A 17 10.78 22.10 -10.53
N LEU A 18 10.54 21.95 -11.83
CA LEU A 18 9.59 20.97 -12.37
C LEU A 18 10.06 19.52 -12.17
N ALA A 19 11.37 19.25 -12.21
CA ALA A 19 11.91 17.92 -11.99
C ALA A 19 11.84 17.46 -10.51
N ALA A 20 11.80 18.40 -9.56
CA ALA A 20 11.73 18.07 -8.13
C ALA A 20 10.34 17.59 -7.67
N GLY A 21 9.27 17.85 -8.44
CA GLY A 21 7.88 17.55 -8.05
C GLY A 21 7.46 16.09 -8.22
N SER A 22 8.08 15.33 -9.13
CA SER A 22 7.65 13.96 -9.46
C SER A 22 8.17 12.86 -8.53
N GLY A 23 9.18 13.16 -7.70
CA GLY A 23 9.78 12.16 -6.80
C GLY A 23 8.96 11.89 -5.54
N CYS A 24 8.29 12.90 -4.97
CA CYS A 24 7.58 12.77 -3.70
C CYS A 24 6.36 11.84 -3.80
N ASP A 25 5.61 11.91 -4.90
CA ASP A 25 4.44 11.07 -5.11
C ASP A 25 4.83 9.58 -5.20
N THR A 26 5.94 9.25 -5.85
CA THR A 26 6.41 7.86 -5.96
C THR A 26 6.83 7.26 -4.61
N ALA A 27 7.52 8.04 -3.77
CA ALA A 27 7.94 7.57 -2.44
C ALA A 27 6.74 7.42 -1.48
N LEU A 28 5.75 8.32 -1.59
CA LEU A 28 4.51 8.20 -0.83
C LEU A 28 3.68 7.00 -1.29
N ASP A 29 3.54 6.79 -2.59
CA ASP A 29 2.80 5.66 -3.15
C ASP A 29 3.46 4.32 -2.77
N ALA A 30 4.79 4.25 -2.75
CA ALA A 30 5.52 3.08 -2.27
C ALA A 30 5.27 2.79 -0.77
N ARG A 31 5.21 3.83 0.07
CA ARG A 31 4.85 3.70 1.50
C ARG A 31 3.42 3.22 1.69
N ARG A 32 2.46 3.80 0.97
CA ARG A 32 1.05 3.38 0.99
C ARG A 32 0.88 1.93 0.52
N ALA A 33 1.58 1.55 -0.55
CA ALA A 33 1.62 0.18 -1.04
C ALA A 33 2.15 -0.79 0.02
N THR A 34 3.23 -0.39 0.71
CA THR A 34 3.84 -1.15 1.81
C THR A 34 2.89 -1.33 2.98
N LEU A 35 2.25 -0.25 3.46
CA LEU A 35 1.28 -0.35 4.55
C LEU A 35 0.09 -1.22 4.17
N CYS A 36 -0.40 -1.11 2.93
CA CYS A 36 -1.55 -1.90 2.50
C CYS A 36 -1.25 -3.40 2.42
N ARG A 37 -0.09 -3.80 1.86
CA ARG A 37 0.31 -5.22 1.83
C ARG A 37 0.58 -5.79 3.22
N ARG A 38 1.14 -4.99 4.14
CA ARG A 38 1.35 -5.39 5.54
C ARG A 38 0.06 -5.66 6.29
N ALA A 39 -1.07 -5.08 5.89
CA ALA A 39 -2.36 -5.36 6.50
C ALA A 39 -2.93 -6.75 6.14
N VAL A 40 -2.46 -7.38 5.05
CA VAL A 40 -3.01 -8.66 4.58
C VAL A 40 -2.88 -9.79 5.62
N PRO A 41 -1.72 -10.03 6.26
CA PRO A 41 -1.58 -11.11 7.25
C PRO A 41 -2.47 -10.96 8.48
N ALA A 42 -2.79 -9.74 8.92
CA ALA A 42 -3.71 -9.53 10.05
C ALA A 42 -5.17 -9.85 9.72
N LEU A 43 -5.53 -9.83 8.43
CA LEU A 43 -6.89 -10.12 7.95
C LEU A 43 -7.02 -11.56 7.41
N ALA A 44 -5.88 -12.22 7.17
CA ALA A 44 -5.84 -13.61 6.77
C ALA A 44 -6.02 -14.54 7.99
N PRO A 45 -6.50 -15.78 7.78
CA PRO A 45 -6.54 -16.78 8.85
C PRO A 45 -5.15 -17.00 9.46
N PRO A 46 -5.05 -17.29 10.78
CA PRO A 46 -3.77 -17.53 11.44
C PRO A 46 -2.95 -18.63 10.75
N GLY A 47 -1.67 -18.35 10.54
CA GLY A 47 -0.74 -19.29 9.90
C GLY A 47 -0.95 -19.48 8.39
N ALA A 48 -1.78 -18.67 7.74
CA ALA A 48 -1.93 -18.69 6.29
C ALA A 48 -0.71 -18.08 5.58
N GLU A 49 -0.20 -18.79 4.59
CA GLU A 49 0.76 -18.27 3.64
C GLU A 49 0.04 -17.49 2.54
N ILE A 50 0.50 -16.26 2.34
CA ILE A 50 -0.06 -15.29 1.39
C ILE A 50 0.81 -15.29 0.15
N ASP A 51 0.20 -15.22 -1.02
CA ASP A 51 0.86 -14.98 -2.30
C ASP A 51 0.27 -13.73 -2.97
N LEU A 52 1.11 -12.73 -3.23
CA LEU A 52 0.68 -11.46 -3.81
C LEU A 52 0.58 -11.61 -5.32
N LEU A 53 -0.58 -11.27 -5.87
CA LEU A 53 -0.83 -11.30 -7.31
C LEU A 53 -0.58 -9.92 -7.93
N ARG A 54 -0.99 -8.86 -7.22
CA ARG A 54 -0.83 -7.47 -7.66
C ARG A 54 -0.86 -6.52 -6.47
N VAL A 55 -0.03 -5.48 -6.53
CA VAL A 55 -0.10 -4.31 -5.65
C VAL A 55 -0.04 -3.06 -6.51
N GLY A 56 -0.97 -2.12 -6.32
CA GLY A 56 -0.94 -0.87 -7.06
C GLY A 56 -2.12 0.06 -6.75
N PRO A 57 -2.29 1.13 -7.54
CA PRO A 57 -3.40 2.07 -7.35
C PRO A 57 -4.76 1.36 -7.43
N GLY A 58 -5.65 1.71 -6.52
CA GLY A 58 -7.05 1.29 -6.53
C GLY A 58 -7.93 2.18 -7.42
N ALA A 59 -9.23 1.89 -7.45
CA ALA A 59 -10.19 2.60 -8.29
C ALA A 59 -10.45 4.05 -7.85
N SER A 60 -10.20 4.37 -6.59
CA SER A 60 -10.39 5.71 -6.02
C SER A 60 -9.05 6.43 -5.85
N ARG A 61 -9.06 7.77 -5.95
CA ARG A 61 -7.86 8.57 -5.64
C ARG A 61 -7.37 8.28 -4.23
N GLY A 62 -6.06 8.11 -4.07
CA GLY A 62 -5.45 7.81 -2.77
C GLY A 62 -5.78 6.42 -2.23
N SER A 63 -6.26 5.51 -3.07
CA SER A 63 -6.46 4.11 -2.69
C SER A 63 -5.38 3.21 -3.27
N VAL A 64 -5.05 2.16 -2.53
CA VAL A 64 -4.19 1.05 -2.98
C VAL A 64 -5.02 -0.22 -2.99
N ARG A 65 -4.90 -0.98 -4.06
CA ARG A 65 -5.47 -2.33 -4.18
C ARG A 65 -4.35 -3.36 -4.11
N VAL A 66 -4.57 -4.37 -3.28
CA VAL A 66 -3.73 -5.57 -3.18
C VAL A 66 -4.60 -6.76 -3.56
N ASP A 67 -4.25 -7.43 -4.65
CA ASP A 67 -4.83 -8.71 -5.03
C ASP A 67 -3.87 -9.82 -4.56
N TYR A 68 -4.40 -10.84 -3.89
CA TYR A 68 -3.62 -11.91 -3.29
C TYR A 68 -4.40 -13.23 -3.31
N ARG A 69 -3.71 -14.34 -3.03
CA ARG A 69 -4.34 -15.64 -2.77
C ARG A 69 -3.69 -16.27 -1.54
N LEU A 70 -4.40 -17.21 -0.93
CA LEU A 70 -3.80 -18.08 0.09
C LEU A 70 -3.27 -19.33 -0.60
N VAL A 71 -2.01 -19.69 -0.34
CA VAL A 71 -1.33 -20.83 -0.99
C VAL A 71 -1.18 -22.05 -0.08
N GLY A 72 -1.47 -21.92 1.21
CA GLY A 72 -1.31 -22.99 2.20
C GLY A 72 -1.07 -22.40 3.58
N GLY A 73 -0.67 -23.22 4.54
CA GLY A 73 -0.37 -22.79 5.91
C GLY A 73 -0.46 -23.94 6.90
N SER A 74 0.07 -23.77 8.12
CA SER A 74 -0.12 -24.75 9.20
C SER A 74 -1.56 -24.81 9.71
N GLY A 75 -2.35 -23.77 9.41
CA GLY A 75 -3.79 -23.74 9.63
C GLY A 75 -4.54 -24.53 8.56
N ALA A 76 -5.54 -25.31 8.97
CA ALA A 76 -6.42 -26.05 8.07
C ALA A 76 -7.31 -25.09 7.25
N LEU A 77 -6.77 -24.55 6.15
CA LEU A 77 -7.56 -23.88 5.13
C LEU A 77 -8.27 -24.95 4.29
N PRO A 78 -9.60 -24.86 4.10
CA PRO A 78 -10.29 -25.72 3.14
C PRO A 78 -9.64 -25.58 1.77
N LYS A 79 -9.50 -26.70 1.03
CA LYS A 79 -8.87 -26.72 -0.30
C LYS A 79 -9.54 -25.77 -1.30
N ALA A 80 -10.82 -25.46 -1.10
CA ALA A 80 -11.56 -24.50 -1.91
C ALA A 80 -11.16 -23.03 -1.65
N GLU A 81 -10.69 -22.71 -0.44
CA GLU A 81 -10.18 -21.39 -0.08
C GLU A 81 -8.72 -21.18 -0.52
N ALA A 82 -7.93 -22.25 -0.55
CA ALA A 82 -6.61 -22.25 -1.13
C ALA A 82 -6.74 -22.01 -2.63
N THR A 83 -6.04 -21.02 -3.18
CA THR A 83 -6.08 -20.59 -4.60
C THR A 83 -7.20 -19.62 -5.00
N ARG A 84 -8.22 -19.32 -4.16
CA ARG A 84 -9.21 -18.29 -4.51
C ARG A 84 -8.54 -16.90 -4.51
N PRO A 85 -8.64 -16.10 -5.60
CA PRO A 85 -8.17 -14.73 -5.59
C PRO A 85 -9.02 -13.89 -4.62
N ARG A 86 -8.35 -13.02 -3.88
CA ARG A 86 -8.93 -12.11 -2.90
C ARG A 86 -8.36 -10.72 -3.14
N HIS A 87 -9.09 -9.70 -2.75
CA HIS A 87 -8.58 -8.34 -2.75
C HIS A 87 -8.71 -7.65 -1.39
N LEU A 88 -7.84 -6.68 -1.22
CA LEU A 88 -7.82 -5.72 -0.13
C LEU A 88 -7.68 -4.33 -0.76
N VAL A 89 -8.57 -3.40 -0.40
CA VAL A 89 -8.46 -1.99 -0.79
C VAL A 89 -8.23 -1.14 0.45
N CYS A 90 -7.11 -0.44 0.47
CA CYS A 90 -6.77 0.52 1.50
C CYS A 90 -7.02 1.93 0.97
N HIS A 91 -7.70 2.76 1.76
CA HIS A 91 -7.92 4.17 1.46
C HIS A 91 -7.06 5.02 2.38
N PHE A 92 -6.33 5.97 1.78
CA PHE A 92 -5.44 6.86 2.49
C PHE A 92 -5.95 8.29 2.45
N GLY A 93 -5.82 8.97 3.58
CA GLY A 93 -6.01 10.42 3.71
C GLY A 93 -4.76 11.19 3.29
N ALA A 94 -4.45 12.25 4.03
CA ALA A 94 -3.21 13.00 3.84
C ALA A 94 -2.00 12.13 4.17
N GLY A 95 -0.96 12.16 3.32
CA GLY A 95 0.20 11.29 3.49
C GLY A 95 -0.18 9.82 3.44
N ASP A 96 0.36 8.99 4.34
CA ASP A 96 0.13 7.56 4.41
C ASP A 96 -0.88 7.17 5.52
N ASP A 97 -1.72 8.12 5.92
CA ASP A 97 -2.77 7.95 6.90
C ASP A 97 -3.86 6.98 6.42
N LEU A 98 -3.86 5.74 6.91
CA LEU A 98 -4.88 4.74 6.57
C LEU A 98 -6.22 5.10 7.24
N THR A 99 -7.23 5.43 6.44
CA THR A 99 -8.54 5.94 6.89
C THR A 99 -9.68 4.94 6.70
N ALA A 100 -9.58 4.06 5.72
CA ALA A 100 -10.54 2.98 5.52
C ALA A 100 -9.88 1.76 4.86
N LEU A 101 -10.50 0.60 5.07
CA LEU A 101 -10.05 -0.66 4.50
C LEU A 101 -11.27 -1.47 4.08
N THR A 102 -11.21 -2.08 2.90
CA THR A 102 -12.29 -2.90 2.35
C THR A 102 -11.74 -4.23 1.87
N THR A 103 -12.45 -5.30 2.21
CA THR A 103 -12.15 -6.68 1.80
C THR A 103 -13.31 -7.24 0.99
N GLU A 104 -13.17 -8.47 0.47
CA GLU A 104 -14.27 -9.23 -0.13
C GLU A 104 -15.46 -9.41 0.81
N GLN A 105 -15.20 -9.48 2.11
CA GLN A 105 -16.19 -9.65 3.18
C GLN A 105 -16.85 -8.32 3.58
N GLY A 106 -16.42 -7.21 2.98
CA GLY A 106 -16.92 -5.87 3.26
C GLY A 106 -15.90 -4.98 3.95
N PRO A 107 -16.35 -3.80 4.41
CA PRO A 107 -15.49 -2.78 4.99
C PRO A 107 -15.05 -3.14 6.42
N VAL A 108 -13.79 -2.89 6.73
CA VAL A 108 -13.22 -2.95 8.09
C VAL A 108 -13.27 -1.54 8.67
N THR A 109 -14.13 -1.34 9.67
CA THR A 109 -14.47 -0.01 10.18
C THR A 109 -14.29 0.09 11.70
N GLY A 110 -14.40 1.32 12.21
CA GLY A 110 -14.47 1.59 13.65
C GLY A 110 -13.29 1.04 14.44
N ALA A 111 -13.59 0.30 15.51
CA ALA A 111 -12.60 -0.23 16.43
C ALA A 111 -11.60 -1.19 15.76
N SER A 112 -12.05 -2.04 14.83
CA SER A 112 -11.17 -3.00 14.15
C SER A 112 -10.09 -2.31 13.34
N LEU A 113 -10.45 -1.24 12.62
CA LEU A 113 -9.49 -0.44 11.87
C LEU A 113 -8.52 0.30 12.81
N TYR A 114 -9.02 0.87 13.90
CA TYR A 114 -8.19 1.53 14.90
C TYR A 114 -7.17 0.57 15.51
N LEU A 115 -7.60 -0.63 15.92
CA LEU A 115 -6.73 -1.64 16.51
C LEU A 115 -5.68 -2.13 15.53
N LEU A 116 -6.08 -2.45 14.30
CA LEU A 116 -5.18 -2.86 13.23
C LEU A 116 -4.07 -1.82 13.01
N ARG A 117 -4.45 -0.55 12.90
CA ARG A 117 -3.49 0.53 12.68
C ARG A 117 -2.57 0.73 13.89
N ARG A 118 -3.14 0.78 15.10
CA ARG A 118 -2.42 1.17 16.30
C ARG A 118 -1.52 0.07 16.85
N TYR A 119 -1.99 -1.17 16.81
CA TYR A 119 -1.38 -2.30 17.53
C TYR A 119 -0.77 -3.36 16.63
N TYR A 120 -1.00 -3.29 15.32
CA TYR A 120 -0.41 -4.24 14.39
C TYR A 120 0.48 -3.52 13.36
N LEU A 121 -0.05 -2.60 12.56
CA LEU A 121 0.71 -1.99 11.45
C LEU A 121 1.92 -1.16 11.88
N ALA A 122 1.96 -0.70 13.13
CA ALA A 122 3.06 0.08 13.70
C ALA A 122 4.15 -0.77 14.36
N THR A 123 4.11 -2.11 14.22
CA THR A 123 5.01 -3.01 14.94
C THR A 123 6.03 -3.70 14.01
N PRO A 124 7.20 -4.13 14.54
CA PRO A 124 8.20 -4.89 13.79
C PRO A 124 7.65 -6.20 13.21
N GLU A 125 6.68 -6.81 13.89
CA GLU A 125 6.04 -8.05 13.44
C GLU A 125 5.30 -7.84 12.12
N ALA A 126 4.61 -6.71 11.94
CA ALA A 126 3.96 -6.39 10.68
C ALA A 126 4.97 -6.14 9.55
N GLU A 127 6.18 -5.64 9.86
CA GLU A 127 7.25 -5.50 8.88
C GLU A 127 7.83 -6.85 8.46
N ALA A 128 8.07 -7.73 9.43
CA ALA A 128 8.58 -9.08 9.18
C ALA A 128 7.57 -9.97 8.45
N ALA A 129 6.27 -9.75 8.69
CA ALA A 129 5.19 -10.46 8.03
C ALA A 129 4.81 -9.90 6.65
N ASP A 130 5.53 -8.87 6.16
CA ASP A 130 5.25 -8.24 4.87
C ASP A 130 5.41 -9.24 3.69
N PRO A 131 4.32 -9.61 3.00
CA PRO A 131 4.39 -10.60 1.92
C PRO A 131 5.15 -10.12 0.68
N GLY A 132 5.43 -8.81 0.57
CA GLY A 132 6.19 -8.22 -0.53
C GLY A 132 7.67 -7.97 -0.24
N ALA A 133 8.15 -8.31 0.97
CA ALA A 133 9.55 -8.13 1.37
C ALA A 133 10.44 -9.37 1.15
N ARG A 134 9.84 -10.48 0.68
CA ARG A 134 10.48 -11.78 0.44
C ARG A 134 10.93 -11.97 -1.01
#